data_AF-A0A3A4XU43-F1
#
_entry.id   AF-A0A3A4XU43-F1
#
_cell.length_a   1.000
_cell.length_b   1.000
_cell.length_c   1.000
_cell.angle_alpha   90.00
_cell.angle_beta   90.00
_cell.angle_gamma   90.00
#
_symmetry.space_group_name_H-M   'P 1'
#
loop_
_entity.id
_entity.type
_entity.pdbx_description
1 polymer ?
#
loop_
_entity_poly.entity_id
_entity_poly.type
_entity_poly.pdbx_seq_one_letter_code
_entity_poly.pdbx_strand_id
1 'polypeptide(L)'
;MEADSNVKATTVFTQSLKVQQALRIQRFGMALSLYFAVIVAVLLADLLGLEKMGGLQWAWMIGLAVLGNGFFFLTFITGRNLRFSDPALTWMQIAFSGVWGAVPIYALTQMRPSILMFYIPAFSFGMLRLNRREYLALVAFLMGVYGVVLLLHYTKAPAAFETKFEIFAYVTFGIVLTWFAFFGGFISNLRKRLQERNAAIRKANQEINIEIEERKLAQIEKDKLIIELQQALSKVKTLSGLLPICASCKKIRDDQGYWNQLESYIARRSEAEFSHSICPDCARKIYPEFSGSHPSGGDPTE
;
A
#
# COMPACT_ATOMS: atom_id res chain seq x y z
N MET A 1 -5.47 23.19 20.29
CA MET A 1 -4.81 22.18 19.44
C MET A 1 -5.20 20.75 19.85
N GLU A 2 -5.23 20.41 21.15
CA GLU A 2 -5.65 19.08 21.64
C GLU A 2 -7.12 18.71 21.37
N ALA A 3 -8.05 19.65 21.42
CA ALA A 3 -9.46 19.37 21.13
C ALA A 3 -9.68 18.93 19.66
N ASP A 4 -8.97 19.56 18.72
CA ASP A 4 -9.07 19.23 17.29
C ASP A 4 -8.37 17.90 16.95
N SER A 5 -7.29 17.54 17.67
CA SER A 5 -6.65 16.22 17.51
C SER A 5 -7.50 15.09 18.08
N ASN A 6 -8.19 15.29 19.21
CA ASN A 6 -9.09 14.29 19.80
C ASN A 6 -10.36 14.06 18.95
N VAL A 7 -10.92 15.13 18.37
CA VAL A 7 -12.06 15.01 17.44
C VAL A 7 -11.66 14.29 16.16
N LYS A 8 -10.49 14.61 15.58
CA LYS A 8 -9.93 13.89 14.42
C LYS A 8 -9.67 12.41 14.74
N ALA A 9 -9.05 12.10 15.88
CA ALA A 9 -8.78 10.73 16.30
C ALA A 9 -10.07 9.90 16.48
N THR A 10 -11.09 10.47 17.12
CA THR A 10 -12.40 9.84 17.33
C THR A 10 -13.13 9.59 16.00
N THR A 11 -13.04 10.55 15.08
CA THR A 11 -13.66 10.45 13.74
C THR A 11 -13.00 9.34 12.91
N VAL A 12 -11.66 9.30 12.88
CA VAL A 12 -10.89 8.27 12.17
C VAL A 12 -11.17 6.88 12.76
N PHE A 13 -11.20 6.76 14.08
CA PHE A 13 -11.53 5.50 14.76
C PHE A 13 -12.93 5.01 14.40
N THR A 14 -13.93 5.89 14.46
CA THR A 14 -15.33 5.57 14.13
C THR A 14 -15.48 5.17 12.66
N GLN A 15 -14.80 5.86 11.74
CA GLN A 15 -14.79 5.51 10.33
C GLN A 15 -14.16 4.14 10.08
N SER A 16 -13.05 3.83 10.75
CA SER A 16 -12.40 2.52 10.66
C SER A 16 -13.31 1.38 11.14
N LEU A 17 -14.06 1.58 12.22
CA LEU A 17 -15.02 0.62 12.75
C LEU A 17 -16.16 0.34 11.76
N LYS A 18 -16.73 1.40 11.14
CA LYS A 18 -17.78 1.26 10.12
C LYS A 18 -17.31 0.46 8.92
N VAL A 19 -16.11 0.76 8.40
CA VAL A 19 -15.51 0.02 7.27
C VAL A 19 -15.30 -1.45 7.62
N GLN A 20 -14.76 -1.75 8.80
CA GLN A 20 -14.57 -3.13 9.25
C GLN A 20 -15.90 -3.88 9.42
N GLN A 21 -16.94 -3.20 9.91
CA GLN A 21 -18.26 -3.80 10.08
C GLN A 21 -18.93 -4.10 8.73
N ALA A 22 -18.83 -3.21 7.75
CA ALA A 22 -19.32 -3.45 6.40
C ALA A 22 -18.67 -4.69 5.76
N LEU A 23 -17.36 -4.86 5.93
CA LEU A 23 -16.64 -6.04 5.45
C LEU A 23 -17.10 -7.34 6.16
N ARG A 24 -17.49 -7.28 7.44
CA ARG A 24 -18.04 -8.45 8.15
C ARG A 24 -19.40 -8.83 7.59
N ILE A 25 -20.27 -7.85 7.34
CA ILE A 25 -21.59 -8.08 6.75
C ILE A 25 -21.48 -8.65 5.33
N GLN A 26 -20.56 -8.13 4.52
CA GLN A 26 -20.30 -8.67 3.17
C GLN A 26 -19.86 -10.15 3.22
N ARG A 27 -19.01 -10.51 4.17
CA ARG A 27 -18.58 -11.91 4.36
C ARG A 27 -19.69 -12.81 4.87
N PHE A 28 -20.52 -12.31 5.78
CA PHE A 28 -21.73 -13.01 6.21
C PHE A 28 -22.67 -13.27 5.02
N GLY A 29 -22.79 -12.32 4.08
CA GLY A 29 -23.51 -12.51 2.81
C GLY A 29 -22.95 -13.67 1.97
N MET A 30 -21.63 -13.83 1.90
CA MET A 30 -21.01 -14.99 1.24
C MET A 30 -21.25 -16.32 1.99
N ALA A 31 -21.40 -16.29 3.32
CA ALA A 31 -21.78 -17.48 4.07
C ALA A 31 -23.22 -17.90 3.74
N LEU A 32 -24.15 -16.95 3.61
CA LEU A 32 -25.53 -17.21 3.19
C LEU A 32 -25.63 -17.88 1.82
N SER A 33 -24.73 -17.56 0.87
CA SER A 33 -24.74 -18.25 -0.42
C SER A 33 -24.42 -19.75 -0.32
N LEU A 34 -23.69 -20.19 0.71
CA LEU A 34 -23.47 -21.62 0.95
C LEU A 34 -24.72 -22.32 1.47
N TYR A 35 -25.49 -21.68 2.36
CA TYR A 35 -26.80 -22.20 2.78
C TYR A 35 -27.72 -22.35 1.57
N PHE A 36 -27.78 -21.32 0.73
CA PHE A 36 -28.56 -21.36 -0.51
C PHE A 36 -28.10 -22.49 -1.44
N ALA A 37 -26.79 -22.63 -1.67
CA ALA A 37 -26.25 -23.68 -2.53
C ALA A 37 -26.59 -25.09 -2.02
N VAL A 38 -26.51 -25.32 -0.70
CA VAL A 38 -26.91 -26.61 -0.08
C VAL A 38 -28.41 -26.84 -0.22
N ILE A 39 -29.26 -25.83 0.02
CA ILE A 39 -30.71 -25.92 -0.17
C ILE A 39 -31.05 -26.29 -1.62
N VAL A 40 -30.40 -25.66 -2.59
CA VAL A 40 -30.57 -25.96 -4.02
C VAL A 40 -30.09 -27.38 -4.33
N ALA A 41 -28.94 -27.81 -3.82
CA ALA A 41 -28.43 -29.16 -4.03
C ALA A 41 -29.39 -30.24 -3.49
N VAL A 42 -29.95 -30.02 -2.30
CA VAL A 42 -30.96 -30.89 -1.68
C VAL A 42 -32.26 -30.88 -2.48
N LEU A 43 -32.72 -29.71 -2.92
CA LEU A 43 -33.91 -29.58 -3.76
C LEU A 43 -33.75 -30.31 -5.10
N LEU A 44 -32.58 -30.17 -5.73
CA LEU A 44 -32.28 -30.88 -6.97
C LEU A 44 -32.26 -32.39 -6.77
N ALA A 45 -31.71 -32.89 -5.67
CA ALA A 45 -31.73 -34.31 -5.34
C ALA A 45 -33.16 -34.85 -5.19
N ASP A 46 -34.04 -34.09 -4.54
CA ASP A 46 -35.46 -34.42 -4.36
C ASP A 46 -36.23 -34.36 -5.69
N LEU A 47 -36.02 -33.32 -6.51
CA LEU A 47 -36.66 -33.15 -7.82
C LEU A 47 -36.24 -34.22 -8.84
N LEU A 48 -34.97 -34.64 -8.81
CA LEU A 48 -34.45 -35.71 -9.66
C LEU A 48 -34.85 -37.11 -9.15
N GLY A 49 -35.50 -37.19 -7.99
CA GLY A 49 -35.93 -38.44 -7.39
C GLY A 49 -34.79 -39.34 -6.91
N LEU A 50 -33.60 -38.77 -6.64
CA LEU A 50 -32.45 -39.51 -6.12
C LEU A 50 -32.72 -40.01 -4.69
N GLU A 51 -33.12 -39.09 -3.83
CA GLU A 51 -33.57 -39.36 -2.46
C GLU A 51 -34.60 -38.30 -2.09
N LYS A 52 -35.65 -38.70 -1.35
CA LYS A 52 -36.73 -37.78 -0.97
C LYS A 52 -36.59 -37.33 0.48
N MET A 53 -36.84 -36.04 0.68
CA MET A 53 -36.81 -35.44 2.01
C MET A 53 -38.24 -35.17 2.50
N GLY A 54 -38.58 -35.63 3.70
CA GLY A 54 -39.91 -35.45 4.28
C GLY A 54 -40.22 -33.98 4.56
N GLY A 55 -41.50 -33.59 4.52
CA GLY A 55 -41.92 -32.20 4.74
C GLY A 55 -41.45 -31.62 6.09
N LEU A 56 -41.39 -32.44 7.14
CA LEU A 56 -40.86 -32.02 8.45
C LEU A 56 -39.34 -31.75 8.40
N GLN A 57 -38.58 -32.54 7.64
CA GLN A 57 -37.13 -32.35 7.48
C GLN A 57 -36.86 -31.04 6.71
N TRP A 58 -37.65 -30.76 5.66
CA TRP A 58 -37.63 -29.48 4.94
C TRP A 58 -37.94 -28.30 5.87
N ALA A 59 -38.99 -28.42 6.69
CA ALA A 59 -39.37 -27.39 7.67
C ALA A 59 -38.24 -27.11 8.66
N TRP A 60 -37.58 -28.15 9.20
CA TRP A 60 -36.41 -27.98 10.07
C TRP A 60 -35.23 -27.34 9.34
N MET A 61 -34.94 -27.76 8.10
CA MET A 61 -33.83 -27.22 7.33
C MET A 61 -34.03 -25.73 7.04
N ILE A 62 -35.19 -25.32 6.53
CA ILE A 62 -35.46 -23.91 6.22
C ILE A 62 -35.63 -23.09 7.51
N GLY A 63 -36.35 -23.61 8.50
CA GLY A 63 -36.60 -22.93 9.77
C GLY A 63 -35.31 -22.62 10.53
N LEU A 64 -34.42 -23.61 10.69
CA LEU A 64 -33.12 -23.40 11.34
C LEU A 64 -32.25 -22.43 10.55
N ALA A 65 -32.22 -22.52 9.20
CA ALA A 65 -31.46 -21.59 8.37
C ALA A 65 -31.91 -20.14 8.60
N VAL A 66 -33.22 -19.88 8.56
CA VAL A 66 -33.79 -18.53 8.74
C VAL A 66 -33.55 -18.02 10.16
N LEU A 67 -33.83 -18.84 11.18
CA LEU A 67 -33.69 -18.43 12.58
C LEU A 67 -32.23 -18.15 12.96
N GLY A 68 -31.31 -19.05 12.64
CA GLY A 68 -29.91 -18.88 13.00
C GLY A 68 -29.23 -17.75 12.23
N ASN A 69 -29.46 -17.65 10.92
CA ASN A 69 -28.90 -16.53 10.14
C ASN A 69 -29.57 -15.19 10.51
N GLY A 70 -30.87 -15.19 10.82
CA GLY A 70 -31.56 -14.01 11.35
C GLY A 70 -30.95 -13.52 12.66
N PHE A 71 -30.62 -14.45 13.57
CA PHE A 71 -29.89 -14.13 14.80
C PHE A 71 -28.51 -13.50 14.53
N PHE A 72 -27.71 -14.08 13.64
CA PHE A 72 -26.40 -13.49 13.27
C PHE A 72 -26.55 -12.12 12.62
N PHE A 73 -27.48 -11.98 11.67
CA PHE A 73 -27.75 -10.73 10.98
C PHE A 73 -28.15 -9.60 11.94
N LEU A 74 -29.07 -9.87 12.87
CA LEU A 74 -29.46 -8.93 13.92
C LEU A 74 -28.28 -8.57 14.82
N THR A 75 -27.42 -9.53 15.15
CA THR A 75 -26.22 -9.30 15.96
C THR A 75 -25.21 -8.40 15.24
N PHE A 76 -25.09 -8.49 13.91
CA PHE A 76 -24.25 -7.60 13.10
C PHE A 76 -24.84 -6.19 12.95
N ILE A 77 -26.15 -6.06 12.70
CA ILE A 77 -26.79 -4.74 12.55
C ILE A 77 -26.79 -3.99 13.88
N THR A 78 -27.07 -4.66 14.99
CA THR A 78 -27.08 -4.04 16.32
C THR A 78 -25.69 -3.76 16.88
N GLY A 79 -24.62 -4.18 16.19
CA GLY A 79 -23.23 -4.00 16.63
C GLY A 79 -22.84 -4.81 17.86
N ARG A 80 -23.71 -5.70 18.36
CA ARG A 80 -23.43 -6.54 19.53
C ARG A 80 -22.28 -7.52 19.29
N ASN A 81 -22.04 -7.90 18.02
CA ASN A 81 -20.91 -8.72 17.60
C ASN A 81 -19.55 -8.15 18.05
N LEU A 82 -19.43 -6.82 18.18
CA LEU A 82 -18.18 -6.16 18.58
C LEU A 82 -17.75 -6.45 20.03
N ARG A 83 -18.65 -7.02 20.86
CA ARG A 83 -18.36 -7.42 22.24
C ARG A 83 -17.62 -8.76 22.35
N PHE A 84 -17.60 -9.55 21.28
CA PHE A 84 -16.98 -10.87 21.26
C PHE A 84 -15.53 -10.80 20.80
N SER A 85 -14.71 -11.76 21.26
CA SER A 85 -13.29 -11.87 20.89
C SER A 85 -13.07 -12.07 19.38
N ASP A 86 -14.00 -12.74 18.70
CA ASP A 86 -14.10 -12.74 17.24
C ASP A 86 -15.34 -11.94 16.82
N PRO A 87 -15.19 -10.65 16.44
CA PRO A 87 -16.30 -9.83 16.01
C PRO A 87 -16.97 -10.30 14.72
N ALA A 88 -16.33 -11.20 13.96
CA ALA A 88 -16.95 -11.81 12.79
C ALA A 88 -17.76 -13.05 13.16
N LEU A 89 -17.75 -13.51 14.42
CA LEU A 89 -18.47 -14.70 14.89
C LEU A 89 -18.25 -15.92 13.98
N THR A 90 -17.05 -16.04 13.41
CA THR A 90 -16.75 -16.99 12.32
C THR A 90 -16.82 -18.42 12.83
N TRP A 91 -16.25 -18.68 14.01
CA TRP A 91 -16.33 -20.00 14.64
C TRP A 91 -17.78 -20.41 14.90
N MET A 92 -18.58 -19.51 15.48
CA MET A 92 -19.99 -19.77 15.80
C MET A 92 -20.83 -19.98 14.54
N GLN A 93 -20.57 -19.22 13.48
CA GLN A 93 -21.26 -19.38 12.21
C GLN A 93 -20.96 -20.74 11.59
N ILE A 94 -19.69 -21.14 11.46
CA ILE A 94 -19.35 -22.45 10.85
C ILE A 94 -19.87 -23.61 11.72
N ALA A 95 -19.77 -23.51 13.04
CA ALA A 95 -20.32 -24.51 13.95
C ALA A 95 -21.85 -24.63 13.77
N PHE A 96 -22.56 -23.51 13.72
CA PHE A 96 -23.99 -23.48 13.45
C PHE A 96 -24.33 -24.05 12.07
N SER A 97 -23.56 -23.72 11.02
CA SER A 97 -23.72 -24.31 9.68
C SER A 97 -23.57 -25.82 9.70
N GLY A 98 -22.69 -26.35 10.55
CA GLY A 98 -22.52 -27.78 10.72
C GLY A 98 -23.70 -28.47 11.39
N VAL A 99 -24.23 -27.88 12.46
CA VAL A 99 -25.44 -28.39 13.11
C VAL A 99 -26.64 -28.31 12.17
N TRP A 100 -26.77 -27.22 11.43
CA TRP A 100 -27.79 -27.07 10.41
C TRP A 100 -27.65 -28.11 9.28
N GLY A 101 -26.44 -28.30 8.76
CA GLY A 101 -26.13 -29.26 7.71
C GLY A 101 -26.32 -30.72 8.13
N ALA A 102 -26.40 -31.01 9.44
CA ALA A 102 -26.74 -32.34 9.94
C ALA A 102 -28.12 -32.81 9.47
N VAL A 103 -29.06 -31.88 9.22
CA VAL A 103 -30.43 -32.21 8.78
C VAL A 103 -30.42 -32.91 7.40
N PRO A 104 -29.88 -32.32 6.32
CA PRO A 104 -29.79 -33.01 5.04
C PRO A 104 -28.81 -34.18 5.06
N ILE A 105 -27.73 -34.16 5.85
CA ILE A 105 -26.82 -35.32 6.00
C ILE A 105 -27.53 -36.53 6.60
N TYR A 106 -28.44 -36.31 7.54
CA TYR A 106 -29.27 -37.36 8.13
C TYR A 106 -30.38 -37.83 7.18
N ALA A 107 -31.00 -36.91 6.43
CA ALA A 107 -32.11 -37.21 5.54
C ALA A 107 -31.67 -37.90 4.23
N LEU A 108 -30.55 -37.48 3.65
CA LEU A 108 -30.03 -37.95 2.37
C LEU A 108 -28.83 -38.87 2.61
N THR A 109 -29.10 -40.17 2.73
CA THR A 109 -28.10 -41.17 3.10
C THR A 109 -27.11 -41.46 1.98
N GLN A 110 -27.59 -41.59 0.74
CA GLN A 110 -26.77 -41.87 -0.44
C GLN A 110 -26.06 -40.61 -0.94
N MET A 111 -26.74 -39.45 -0.90
CA MET A 111 -26.17 -38.17 -1.37
C MET A 111 -25.32 -37.47 -0.31
N ARG A 112 -25.13 -38.08 0.86
CA ARG A 112 -24.39 -37.49 1.98
C ARG A 112 -23.00 -36.95 1.62
N PRO A 113 -22.13 -37.67 0.88
CA PRO A 113 -20.80 -37.15 0.54
C PRO A 113 -20.85 -35.84 -0.26
N SER A 114 -21.86 -35.68 -1.13
CA SER A 114 -22.08 -34.45 -1.89
C SER A 114 -22.40 -33.28 -0.97
N ILE A 115 -23.19 -33.50 0.09
CA ILE A 115 -23.49 -32.46 1.09
C ILE A 115 -22.24 -32.11 1.92
N LEU A 116 -21.42 -33.09 2.28
CA LEU A 116 -20.18 -32.87 3.03
C LEU A 116 -19.18 -31.98 2.28
N MET A 117 -19.15 -32.01 0.94
CA MET A 117 -18.27 -31.15 0.15
C MET A 117 -18.51 -29.65 0.38
N PHE A 118 -19.73 -29.23 0.72
CA PHE A 118 -20.05 -27.81 0.98
C PHE A 118 -19.42 -27.26 2.26
N TYR A 119 -18.86 -28.11 3.12
CA TYR A 119 -18.09 -27.67 4.29
C TYR A 119 -16.72 -27.12 3.89
N ILE A 120 -16.17 -27.51 2.74
CA ILE A 120 -14.85 -27.06 2.28
C ILE A 120 -14.83 -25.53 2.05
N PRO A 121 -15.78 -24.94 1.28
CA PRO A 121 -15.90 -23.49 1.20
C PRO A 121 -16.16 -22.80 2.56
N ALA A 122 -16.96 -23.41 3.45
CA ALA A 122 -17.22 -22.86 4.78
C ALA A 122 -15.94 -22.77 5.62
N PHE A 123 -15.08 -23.78 5.57
CA PHE A 123 -13.75 -23.77 6.19
C PHE A 123 -12.85 -22.71 5.57
N SER A 124 -12.95 -22.47 4.27
CA SER A 124 -12.11 -21.47 3.60
C SER A 124 -12.32 -20.06 4.15
N PHE A 125 -13.54 -19.71 4.58
CA PHE A 125 -13.82 -18.44 5.26
C PHE A 125 -13.15 -18.35 6.64
N GLY A 126 -13.02 -19.48 7.33
CA GLY A 126 -12.27 -19.59 8.59
C GLY A 126 -10.82 -19.12 8.46
N MET A 127 -10.20 -19.25 7.27
CA MET A 127 -8.75 -19.02 7.06
C MET A 127 -8.40 -17.55 7.22
N LEU A 128 -9.41 -16.69 7.24
CA LEU A 128 -9.23 -15.26 7.39
C LEU A 128 -9.25 -14.78 8.84
N ARG A 129 -9.71 -15.61 9.79
CA ARG A 129 -10.00 -15.19 11.17
C ARG A 129 -9.50 -16.17 12.22
N LEU A 130 -9.57 -17.46 11.96
CA LEU A 130 -9.29 -18.50 12.95
C LEU A 130 -7.82 -18.91 12.94
N ASN A 131 -7.28 -19.11 14.13
CA ASN A 131 -5.97 -19.70 14.36
C ASN A 131 -6.04 -21.24 14.28
N ARG A 132 -4.88 -21.90 14.14
CA ARG A 132 -4.78 -23.37 14.04
C ARG A 132 -5.52 -24.12 15.15
N ARG A 133 -5.50 -23.62 16.40
CA ARG A 133 -6.18 -24.24 17.54
C ARG A 133 -7.71 -24.19 17.40
N GLU A 134 -8.24 -23.03 17.02
CA GLU A 134 -9.68 -22.82 16.82
C GLU A 134 -10.20 -23.68 15.65
N TYR A 135 -9.38 -23.83 14.62
CA TYR A 135 -9.61 -24.74 13.53
C TYR A 135 -9.71 -26.20 13.97
N LEU A 136 -8.72 -26.71 14.69
CA LEU A 136 -8.74 -28.10 15.17
C LEU A 136 -9.95 -28.36 16.09
N ALA A 137 -10.31 -27.39 16.93
CA ALA A 137 -11.52 -27.48 17.76
C ALA A 137 -12.80 -27.54 16.90
N LEU A 138 -12.87 -26.75 15.83
CA LEU A 138 -13.99 -26.78 14.89
C LEU A 138 -14.07 -28.11 14.13
N VAL A 139 -12.93 -28.67 13.70
CA VAL A 139 -12.88 -30.01 13.08
C VAL A 139 -13.40 -31.05 14.06
N ALA A 140 -12.91 -31.07 15.30
CA ALA A 140 -13.37 -32.02 16.32
C ALA A 140 -14.88 -31.89 16.57
N PHE A 141 -15.40 -30.67 16.65
CA PHE A 141 -16.83 -30.42 16.80
C PHE A 141 -17.64 -30.98 15.62
N LEU A 142 -17.26 -30.69 14.39
CA LEU A 142 -18.00 -31.14 13.20
C LEU A 142 -17.90 -32.64 12.96
N MET A 143 -16.75 -33.24 13.27
CA MET A 143 -16.59 -34.70 13.29
C MET A 143 -17.51 -35.32 14.35
N GLY A 144 -17.65 -34.69 15.52
CA GLY A 144 -18.61 -35.10 16.54
C GLY A 144 -20.06 -35.01 16.05
N VAL A 145 -20.45 -33.90 15.42
CA VAL A 145 -21.80 -33.74 14.82
C VAL A 145 -22.06 -34.82 13.78
N TYR A 146 -21.10 -35.06 12.87
CA TYR A 146 -21.24 -36.09 11.85
C TYR A 146 -21.31 -37.49 12.47
N GLY A 147 -20.48 -37.78 13.47
CA GLY A 147 -20.52 -39.04 14.21
C GLY A 147 -21.86 -39.30 14.89
N VAL A 148 -22.49 -38.27 15.47
CA VAL A 148 -23.84 -38.36 16.03
C VAL A 148 -24.87 -38.67 14.95
N VAL A 149 -24.78 -38.05 13.77
CA VAL A 149 -25.67 -38.36 12.64
C VAL A 149 -25.53 -39.82 12.21
N LEU A 150 -24.30 -40.34 12.11
CA LEU A 150 -24.05 -41.75 11.80
C LEU A 150 -24.62 -42.69 12.86
N LEU A 151 -24.43 -42.36 14.15
CA LEU A 151 -24.99 -43.14 15.26
C LEU A 151 -26.53 -43.18 15.22
N LEU A 152 -27.17 -42.04 14.92
CA LEU A 152 -28.63 -41.97 14.76
C LEU A 152 -29.10 -42.76 13.54
N HIS A 153 -28.34 -42.77 12.44
CA HIS A 153 -28.66 -43.57 11.26
C HIS A 153 -28.55 -45.07 11.57
N TYR A 154 -27.45 -45.48 12.20
CA TYR A 154 -27.21 -46.87 12.60
C TYR A 154 -28.29 -47.41 13.55
N THR A 155 -28.72 -46.61 14.53
CA THR A 155 -29.72 -47.04 15.53
C THR A 155 -31.15 -47.09 14.98
N LYS A 156 -31.51 -46.23 14.03
CA LYS A 156 -32.88 -46.17 13.48
C LYS A 156 -33.10 -47.01 12.23
N ALA A 157 -32.06 -47.21 11.41
CA ALA A 157 -32.16 -47.95 10.16
C ALA A 157 -30.91 -48.83 9.93
N PRO A 158 -30.64 -49.81 10.81
CA PRO A 158 -29.44 -50.64 10.72
C PRO A 158 -29.35 -51.43 9.40
N ALA A 159 -30.48 -51.79 8.80
CA ALA A 159 -30.53 -52.52 7.53
C ALA A 159 -30.10 -51.68 6.31
N ALA A 160 -30.24 -50.36 6.36
CA ALA A 160 -29.83 -49.44 5.30
C ALA A 160 -28.41 -48.87 5.52
N PHE A 161 -27.76 -49.23 6.63
CA PHE A 161 -26.48 -48.67 7.04
C PHE A 161 -25.30 -49.48 6.48
N GLU A 162 -24.66 -48.96 5.43
CA GLU A 162 -23.44 -49.54 4.87
C GLU A 162 -22.19 -49.15 5.68
N THR A 163 -21.92 -49.86 6.77
CA THR A 163 -20.83 -49.53 7.72
C THR A 163 -19.49 -49.24 7.06
N LYS A 164 -19.11 -50.02 6.03
CA LYS A 164 -17.82 -49.83 5.34
C LYS A 164 -17.75 -48.49 4.62
N PHE A 165 -18.80 -48.13 3.89
CA PHE A 165 -18.88 -46.87 3.16
C PHE A 165 -18.92 -45.67 4.11
N GLU A 166 -19.69 -45.77 5.18
CA GLU A 166 -19.88 -44.68 6.14
C GLU A 166 -18.61 -44.38 6.94
N ILE A 167 -17.89 -45.43 7.38
CA ILE A 167 -16.58 -45.27 8.03
C ILE A 167 -15.58 -44.65 7.05
N PHE A 168 -15.57 -45.10 5.79
CA PHE A 168 -14.71 -44.52 4.76
C PHE A 168 -14.99 -43.03 4.53
N ALA A 169 -16.27 -42.64 4.41
CA ALA A 169 -16.67 -41.25 4.26
C ALA A 169 -16.32 -40.40 5.49
N TYR A 170 -16.52 -40.93 6.71
CA TYR A 170 -16.15 -40.28 7.97
C TYR A 170 -14.65 -40.01 8.05
N VAL A 171 -13.82 -41.03 7.81
CA VAL A 171 -12.36 -40.91 7.83
C VAL A 171 -11.88 -39.93 6.75
N THR A 172 -12.39 -40.07 5.52
CA THR A 172 -12.03 -39.18 4.41
C THR A 172 -12.36 -37.73 4.71
N PHE A 173 -13.57 -37.46 5.20
CA PHE A 173 -13.98 -36.10 5.57
C PHE A 173 -13.12 -35.53 6.71
N GLY A 174 -12.80 -36.34 7.72
CA GLY A 174 -11.91 -35.95 8.82
C GLY A 174 -10.49 -35.61 8.34
N ILE A 175 -9.92 -36.39 7.41
CA ILE A 175 -8.63 -36.10 6.80
C ILE A 175 -8.66 -34.77 6.05
N VAL A 176 -9.68 -34.55 5.21
CA VAL A 176 -9.84 -33.32 4.43
C VAL A 176 -9.97 -32.10 5.35
N LEU A 177 -10.85 -32.16 6.35
CA LEU A 177 -11.03 -31.05 7.30
C LEU A 177 -9.77 -30.78 8.13
N THR A 178 -9.06 -31.83 8.55
CA THR A 178 -7.79 -31.69 9.26
C THR A 178 -6.74 -31.03 8.37
N TRP A 179 -6.64 -31.41 7.10
CA TRP A 179 -5.76 -30.76 6.14
C TRP A 179 -6.10 -29.26 5.98
N PHE A 180 -7.38 -28.91 5.86
CA PHE A 180 -7.83 -27.52 5.81
C PHE A 180 -7.51 -26.75 7.10
N ALA A 181 -7.57 -27.38 8.28
CA ALA A 181 -7.16 -26.77 9.54
C ALA A 181 -5.66 -26.42 9.56
N PHE A 182 -4.80 -27.31 9.06
CA PHE A 182 -3.35 -27.03 8.93
C PHE A 182 -3.07 -25.96 7.88
N PHE A 183 -3.69 -26.07 6.70
CA PHE A 183 -3.55 -25.10 5.62
C PHE A 183 -4.04 -23.70 6.02
N GLY A 184 -5.21 -23.61 6.67
CA GLY A 184 -5.74 -22.37 7.21
C GLY A 184 -4.84 -21.75 8.28
N GLY A 185 -4.24 -22.57 9.15
CA GLY A 185 -3.21 -22.13 10.10
C GLY A 185 -1.96 -21.58 9.43
N PHE A 186 -1.50 -22.21 8.34
CA PHE A 186 -0.38 -21.72 7.53
C PHE A 186 -0.70 -20.36 6.88
N ILE A 187 -1.86 -20.21 6.25
CA ILE A 187 -2.31 -18.93 5.65
C ILE A 187 -2.39 -17.82 6.70
N SER A 188 -2.92 -18.13 7.88
CA SER A 188 -3.02 -17.16 8.98
C SER A 188 -1.65 -16.65 9.41
N ASN A 189 -0.66 -17.54 9.52
CA ASN A 189 0.71 -17.18 9.82
C ASN A 189 1.38 -16.38 8.70
N LEU A 190 1.18 -16.77 7.45
CA LEU A 190 1.72 -16.05 6.28
C LEU A 190 1.20 -14.62 6.25
N ARG A 191 -0.11 -14.42 6.50
CA ARG A 191 -0.70 -13.09 6.56
C ARG A 191 -0.13 -12.26 7.69
N LYS A 192 0.06 -12.84 8.88
CA LYS A 192 0.65 -12.13 10.01
C LYS A 192 2.05 -11.61 9.66
N ARG A 193 2.88 -12.46 9.07
CA ARG A 193 4.21 -12.09 8.57
C ARG A 193 4.14 -11.02 7.47
N LEU A 194 3.20 -11.14 6.54
CA LEU A 194 3.01 -10.14 5.48
C LEU A 194 2.62 -8.78 6.05
N GLN A 195 1.74 -8.74 7.06
CA GLN A 195 1.34 -7.50 7.72
C GLN A 195 2.50 -6.86 8.49
N GLU A 196 3.30 -7.65 9.19
CA GLU A 196 4.51 -7.19 9.89
C GLU A 196 5.53 -6.60 8.89
N ARG A 197 5.79 -7.28 7.78
CA ARG A 197 6.68 -6.78 6.71
C ARG A 197 6.15 -5.51 6.07
N ASN A 198 4.86 -5.45 5.74
CA ASN A 198 4.25 -4.24 5.18
C ASN A 198 4.30 -3.05 6.15
N ALA A 199 4.15 -3.28 7.46
CA ALA A 199 4.30 -2.24 8.47
C ALA A 199 5.75 -1.74 8.55
N ALA A 200 6.73 -2.65 8.54
CA ALA A 200 8.15 -2.28 8.52
C ALA A 200 8.52 -1.49 7.26
N ILE A 201 8.05 -1.91 6.08
CA ILE A 201 8.27 -1.20 4.81
C ILE A 201 7.66 0.21 4.87
N ARG A 202 6.43 0.36 5.36
CA ARG A 202 5.82 1.69 5.51
C ARG A 202 6.63 2.61 6.42
N LYS A 203 7.16 2.06 7.52
CA LYS A 203 8.01 2.82 8.44
C LYS A 203 9.32 3.24 7.77
N ALA A 204 10.01 2.33 7.10
CA ALA A 204 11.24 2.64 6.36
C ALA A 204 11.01 3.69 5.26
N ASN A 205 9.90 3.59 4.52
CA ASN A 205 9.54 4.59 3.51
C ASN A 205 9.27 5.97 4.13
N GLN A 206 8.66 6.03 5.32
CA GLN A 206 8.46 7.29 6.04
C GLN A 206 9.80 7.90 6.49
N GLU A 207 10.71 7.08 7.02
CA GLU A 207 12.06 7.51 7.43
C GLU A 207 12.86 8.05 6.24
N ILE A 208 12.87 7.33 5.11
CA ILE A 208 13.53 7.76 3.86
C ILE A 208 12.96 9.09 3.34
N ASN A 209 11.63 9.27 3.37
CA ASN A 209 11.02 10.51 2.90
C ASN A 209 11.43 11.71 3.75
N ILE A 210 11.57 11.54 5.07
CA ILE A 210 12.07 12.60 5.96
C ILE A 210 13.52 12.93 5.61
N GLU A 211 14.38 11.92 5.46
CA GLU A 211 15.79 12.12 5.10
C GLU A 211 15.97 12.82 3.74
N ILE A 212 15.14 12.48 2.75
CA ILE A 212 15.14 13.12 1.44
C ILE A 212 14.78 14.60 1.55
N GLU A 213 13.77 14.95 2.35
CA GLU A 213 13.39 16.36 2.55
C GLU A 213 14.50 17.15 3.25
N GLU A 214 15.15 16.59 4.26
CA GLU A 214 16.31 17.22 4.91
C GLU A 214 17.47 17.44 3.91
N ARG A 215 17.78 16.43 3.09
CA ARG A 215 18.82 16.54 2.05
C ARG A 215 18.47 17.60 1.00
N LYS A 216 17.20 17.71 0.59
CA LYS A 216 16.75 18.75 -0.34
C LYS A 216 16.94 20.15 0.25
N LEU A 217 16.59 20.35 1.52
CA LEU A 217 16.78 21.65 2.19
C LEU A 217 18.27 22.02 2.28
N ALA A 218 19.12 21.07 2.65
CA ALA A 218 20.58 21.28 2.68
C ALA A 218 21.14 21.59 1.27
N GLN A 219 20.61 20.96 0.23
CA GLN A 219 21.01 21.22 -1.16
C GLN A 219 20.60 22.64 -1.60
N ILE A 220 19.36 23.07 -1.29
CA ILE A 220 18.90 24.44 -1.58
C ILE A 220 19.78 25.47 -0.89
N GLU A 221 20.15 25.23 0.37
CA GLU A 221 21.02 26.15 1.12
C GLU A 221 22.43 26.22 0.51
N LYS A 222 23.00 25.08 0.12
CA LYS A 222 24.26 25.03 -0.61
C LYS A 222 24.20 25.80 -1.93
N ASP A 223 23.14 25.61 -2.71
CA ASP A 223 22.97 26.28 -4.01
C ASP A 223 22.86 27.80 -3.84
N LYS A 224 22.18 28.29 -2.78
CA LYS A 224 22.15 29.72 -2.44
C LYS A 224 23.53 30.27 -2.12
N LEU A 225 24.29 29.58 -1.27
CA LEU A 225 25.65 30.00 -0.90
C LEU A 225 26.57 30.03 -2.12
N ILE A 226 26.43 29.09 -3.05
CA ILE A 226 27.19 29.12 -4.32
C ILE A 226 26.88 30.39 -5.11
N ILE A 227 25.61 30.76 -5.24
CA ILE A 227 25.20 31.99 -5.94
C ILE A 227 25.76 33.22 -5.24
N GLU A 228 25.68 33.30 -3.91
CA GLU A 228 26.19 34.43 -3.13
C GLU A 228 27.71 34.58 -3.26
N LEU A 229 28.45 33.47 -3.18
CA LEU A 229 29.90 33.45 -3.40
C LEU A 229 30.26 33.92 -4.81
N GLN A 230 29.55 33.45 -5.84
CA GLN A 230 29.77 33.90 -7.22
C GLN A 230 29.53 35.41 -7.36
N GLN A 231 28.48 35.96 -6.73
CA GLN A 231 28.21 37.39 -6.73
C GLN A 231 29.30 38.19 -6.01
N ALA A 232 29.75 37.74 -4.83
CA ALA A 232 30.84 38.38 -4.10
C ALA A 232 32.15 38.40 -4.93
N LEU A 233 32.49 37.27 -5.56
CA LEU A 233 33.64 37.19 -6.47
C LEU A 233 33.52 38.15 -7.66
N SER A 234 32.33 38.31 -8.23
CA SER A 234 32.10 39.27 -9.33
C SER A 234 32.30 40.73 -8.90
N LYS A 235 31.88 41.08 -7.66
CA LYS A 235 32.10 42.41 -7.08
C LYS A 235 33.58 42.68 -6.84
N VAL A 236 34.32 41.69 -6.33
CA VAL A 236 35.78 41.82 -6.16
C VAL A 236 36.46 42.02 -7.51
N LYS A 237 36.10 41.24 -8.55
CA LYS A 237 36.66 41.40 -9.90
C LYS A 237 36.42 42.79 -10.49
N THR A 238 35.21 43.35 -10.33
CA THR A 238 34.88 44.69 -10.82
C THR A 238 35.61 45.80 -10.05
N LEU A 239 35.70 45.69 -8.72
CA LEU A 239 36.44 46.63 -7.88
C LEU A 239 37.96 46.57 -8.11
N SER A 240 38.52 45.38 -8.38
CA SER A 240 39.93 45.23 -8.79
C SER A 240 40.23 45.79 -10.18
N GLY A 241 39.21 46.16 -10.96
CA GLY A 241 39.36 46.82 -12.26
C GLY A 241 39.50 48.35 -12.19
N LEU A 242 39.32 48.97 -11.01
CA LEU A 242 39.46 50.41 -10.87
C LEU A 242 40.95 50.78 -10.81
N LEU A 243 41.51 51.23 -11.93
CA LEU A 243 42.89 51.71 -12.00
C LEU A 243 42.96 53.19 -11.60
N PRO A 244 43.51 53.55 -10.43
CA PRO A 244 43.65 54.94 -10.02
C PRO A 244 44.67 55.65 -10.92
N ILE A 245 44.16 56.53 -11.80
CA ILE A 245 44.98 57.32 -12.73
C ILE A 245 45.15 58.74 -12.18
N CYS A 246 46.38 59.25 -12.17
CA CYS A 246 46.66 60.63 -11.76
C CYS A 246 46.00 61.61 -12.75
N ALA A 247 45.19 62.54 -12.25
CA ALA A 247 44.45 63.50 -13.08
C ALA A 247 45.39 64.40 -13.92
N SER A 248 46.59 64.69 -13.41
CA SER A 248 47.57 65.58 -14.04
C SER A 248 48.48 64.84 -15.03
N CYS A 249 49.14 63.76 -14.60
CA CYS A 249 50.19 63.10 -15.39
C CYS A 249 49.81 61.72 -15.96
N LYS A 250 48.57 61.26 -15.75
CA LYS A 250 47.98 60.00 -16.27
C LYS A 250 48.71 58.69 -15.90
N LYS A 251 49.67 58.73 -14.97
CA LYS A 251 50.25 57.51 -14.37
C LYS A 251 49.21 56.71 -13.59
N ILE A 252 49.33 55.39 -13.57
CA ILE A 252 48.52 54.48 -12.74
C ILE A 252 49.23 54.22 -11.41
N ARG A 253 48.50 54.30 -10.30
CA ARG A 253 48.99 53.86 -9.00
C ARG A 253 48.76 52.36 -8.83
N ASP A 254 49.81 51.61 -8.48
CA ASP A 254 49.71 50.19 -8.19
C ASP A 254 49.29 49.90 -6.74
N ASP A 255 49.11 48.61 -6.42
CA ASP A 255 48.65 48.15 -5.11
C ASP A 255 49.68 48.39 -3.98
N GLN A 256 50.94 48.65 -4.33
CA GLN A 256 52.01 49.01 -3.40
C GLN A 256 52.09 50.53 -3.20
N GLY A 257 51.32 51.28 -3.98
CA GLY A 257 51.20 52.73 -3.90
C GLY A 257 52.14 53.49 -4.82
N TYR A 258 52.91 52.83 -5.68
CA TYR A 258 53.82 53.47 -6.63
C TYR A 258 53.12 53.88 -7.92
N TRP A 259 53.61 54.96 -8.53
CA TRP A 259 53.06 55.51 -9.78
C TRP A 259 53.84 55.01 -11.00
N ASN A 260 53.18 54.24 -11.85
CA ASN A 260 53.75 53.64 -13.05
C ASN A 260 53.18 54.31 -14.32
N GLN A 261 53.95 54.31 -15.42
CA GLN A 261 53.39 54.67 -16.73
C GLN A 261 52.29 53.68 -17.13
N LEU A 262 51.28 54.19 -17.81
CA LEU A 262 50.04 53.48 -18.16
C LEU A 262 50.35 52.20 -18.96
N GLU A 263 51.16 52.35 -20.00
CA GLU A 263 51.55 51.30 -20.94
C GLU A 263 52.34 50.20 -20.21
N SER A 264 53.34 50.60 -19.40
CA SER A 264 54.15 49.66 -18.62
C SER A 264 53.36 48.94 -17.53
N TYR A 265 52.31 49.57 -16.99
CA TYR A 265 51.43 48.95 -16.00
C TYR A 265 50.51 47.91 -16.66
N ILE A 266 49.88 48.24 -17.78
CA ILE A 266 48.95 47.34 -18.48
C ILE A 266 49.69 46.18 -19.16
N ALA A 267 50.83 46.43 -19.81
CA ALA A 267 51.62 45.37 -20.47
C ALA A 267 52.14 44.30 -19.50
N ARG A 268 52.39 44.66 -18.22
CA ARG A 268 52.81 43.70 -17.19
C ARG A 268 51.67 42.87 -16.60
N ARG A 269 50.42 43.32 -16.72
CA ARG A 269 49.24 42.70 -16.07
C ARG A 269 48.19 42.19 -17.07
N SER A 270 48.46 42.25 -18.36
CA SER A 270 47.59 41.77 -19.44
C SER A 270 48.42 41.24 -20.61
N GLU A 271 47.77 40.57 -21.54
CA GLU A 271 48.39 40.07 -22.78
C GLU A 271 48.43 41.16 -23.88
N ALA A 272 48.34 42.45 -23.53
CA ALA A 272 48.27 43.55 -24.49
C ALA A 272 49.66 44.01 -24.97
N GLU A 273 49.83 44.13 -26.29
CA GLU A 273 51.00 44.76 -26.93
C GLU A 273 50.67 46.19 -27.39
N PHE A 274 51.61 47.13 -27.19
CA PHE A 274 51.41 48.56 -27.49
C PHE A 274 52.26 49.01 -28.68
N SER A 275 51.63 49.68 -29.64
CA SER A 275 52.30 50.42 -30.72
C SER A 275 52.20 51.93 -30.48
N HIS A 276 53.19 52.68 -30.97
CA HIS A 276 53.22 54.14 -30.81
C HIS A 276 52.82 54.78 -32.14
N SER A 277 51.60 55.29 -32.21
CA SER A 277 51.09 56.10 -33.33
C SER A 277 50.70 57.49 -32.83
N ILE A 278 50.75 58.49 -33.71
CA ILE A 278 50.32 59.85 -33.41
C ILE A 278 48.93 60.09 -34.00
N CYS A 279 47.98 60.54 -33.18
CA CYS A 279 46.64 60.85 -33.70
C CYS A 279 46.68 62.14 -34.54
N PRO A 280 45.74 62.33 -35.49
CA PRO A 280 45.71 63.52 -36.35
C PRO A 280 45.68 64.85 -35.59
N ASP A 281 45.02 64.90 -34.42
CA ASP A 281 44.96 66.10 -33.59
C ASP A 281 46.32 66.48 -32.98
N CYS A 282 47.04 65.49 -32.47
CA CYS A 282 48.39 65.69 -31.93
C CYS A 282 49.39 66.02 -33.04
N ALA A 283 49.28 65.35 -34.19
CA ALA A 283 50.11 65.65 -35.35
C ALA A 283 49.94 67.10 -35.81
N ARG A 284 48.70 67.62 -35.89
CA ARG A 284 48.43 69.02 -36.21
C ARG A 284 49.04 70.03 -35.23
N LYS A 285 49.14 69.67 -33.94
CA LYS A 285 49.70 70.54 -32.91
C LYS A 285 51.21 70.53 -32.85
N ILE A 286 51.81 69.35 -33.02
CA ILE A 286 53.26 69.13 -32.86
C ILE A 286 54.01 69.40 -34.17
N TYR A 287 53.35 69.14 -35.30
CA TYR A 287 53.88 69.35 -36.65
C TYR A 287 52.94 70.24 -37.49
N PRO A 288 52.66 71.48 -37.04
CA PRO A 288 51.73 72.38 -37.74
C PRO A 288 52.19 72.67 -39.18
N GLU A 289 53.49 72.68 -39.47
CA GLU A 289 54.07 72.83 -40.81
C GLU A 289 53.78 71.67 -41.78
N PHE A 290 53.57 70.46 -41.27
CA PHE A 290 53.14 69.30 -42.06
C PHE A 290 51.62 69.14 -42.10
N SER A 291 50.88 69.99 -41.37
CA SER A 291 49.42 69.97 -41.34
C SER A 291 48.76 70.79 -42.45
N GLY A 292 49.55 71.49 -43.27
CA GLY A 292 49.12 72.25 -44.43
C GLY A 292 49.27 71.46 -45.74
N SER A 293 48.13 71.12 -46.34
CA SER A 293 47.94 70.63 -47.72
C SER A 293 48.67 69.36 -48.16
N HIS A 294 47.96 68.23 -48.10
CA HIS A 294 47.96 67.30 -49.23
C HIS A 294 46.56 67.34 -49.88
N PRO A 295 46.45 67.69 -51.17
CA PRO A 295 45.20 67.51 -51.90
C PRO A 295 44.93 66.03 -52.11
N SER A 296 43.65 65.68 -52.08
CA SER A 296 43.07 64.38 -52.39
C SER A 296 43.60 63.79 -53.71
N GLY A 297 43.98 62.52 -53.69
CA GLY A 297 44.06 61.67 -54.87
C GLY A 297 43.63 60.25 -54.52
N GLY A 298 42.40 59.87 -54.93
CA GLY A 298 42.17 58.50 -55.42
C GLY A 298 43.02 58.29 -56.68
N ASP A 299 43.31 57.09 -57.16
CA ASP A 299 42.56 55.82 -57.18
C ASP A 299 43.58 54.70 -57.59
N PRO A 300 43.18 53.52 -58.09
CA PRO A 300 43.23 52.21 -57.43
C PRO A 300 44.29 51.27 -58.05
N THR A 301 44.82 50.30 -57.30
CA THR A 301 45.20 48.97 -57.86
C THR A 301 45.59 48.01 -56.75
N GLU A 302 44.98 46.82 -56.82
CA GLU A 302 45.21 45.55 -56.08
C GLU A 302 44.65 45.41 -54.66
#